data_AF-A0A7Y3XSH0-F1
#
_entry.id   AF-A0A7Y3XSH0-F1
#
_cell.length_a   1.000
_cell.length_b   1.000
_cell.length_c   1.000
_cell.angle_alpha   90.00
_cell.angle_beta   90.00
_cell.angle_gamma   90.00
#
_symmetry.space_group_name_H-M   'P 1'
#
loop_
_entity.id
_entity.type
_entity.pdbx_description
1 polymer ?
#
loop_
_entity_poly.entity_id
_entity_poly.type
_entity_poly.pdbx_seq_one_letter_code
_entity_poly.pdbx_strand_id
1 'polypeptide(L)'
;MSTHATDYFNQVQSMLLSLHSSLLSNQIAKDEIELARQSNAGTLAMMDGAKLDDQDGTRLDRIRTKLQANERALETYDVLINVAAGGMLQIAKQIISMKNGPKKGDSPQGRSIAGTCLRDLIWHGRNQAMHYEHTNIAPPTGDPSTWVKMFQKLNAQYPHRFLMSPPYKSCAIDVLDVLGWTYSYSTLEQDMRSLIGATTP
;
A
#
# COMPACT_ATOMS: atom_id res chain seq x y z
N MET A 1 14.39 -30.65 -4.03
CA MET A 1 13.82 -29.29 -4.10
C MET A 1 14.42 -28.48 -2.96
N SER A 2 14.89 -27.25 -3.20
CA SER A 2 15.46 -26.42 -2.12
C SER A 2 14.40 -26.13 -1.05
N THR A 3 14.66 -26.57 0.19
CA THR A 3 13.83 -26.28 1.38
C THR A 3 14.04 -24.85 1.89
N HIS A 4 15.11 -24.18 1.45
CA HIS A 4 15.55 -22.91 2.02
C HIS A 4 14.50 -21.81 1.92
N ALA A 5 13.72 -21.77 0.83
CA ALA A 5 12.64 -20.80 0.69
C ALA A 5 11.47 -21.05 1.66
N THR A 6 11.14 -22.32 1.92
CA THR A 6 10.13 -22.71 2.91
C THR A 6 10.61 -22.41 4.32
N ASP A 7 11.88 -22.75 4.62
CA ASP A 7 12.50 -22.49 5.92
C ASP A 7 12.56 -20.98 6.20
N TYR A 8 12.99 -20.19 5.21
CA TYR A 8 12.97 -18.73 5.29
C TYR A 8 11.56 -18.18 5.46
N PHE A 9 10.58 -18.68 4.69
CA PHE A 9 9.18 -18.25 4.81
C PHE A 9 8.62 -18.49 6.21
N ASN A 10 8.94 -19.65 6.80
CA ASN A 10 8.56 -19.99 8.17
C ASN A 10 9.24 -19.06 9.19
N GLN A 11 10.52 -18.74 9.01
CA GLN A 11 11.27 -17.82 9.88
C GLN A 11 10.74 -16.39 9.85
N VAL A 12 10.24 -15.92 8.70
CA VAL A 12 9.72 -14.55 8.54
C VAL A 12 8.23 -14.41 8.82
N GLN A 13 7.52 -15.48 9.22
CA GLN A 13 6.08 -15.44 9.53
C GLN A 13 5.76 -14.39 10.60
N SER A 14 6.52 -14.37 11.69
CA SER A 14 6.31 -13.42 12.80
C SER A 14 6.50 -11.97 12.35
N MET A 15 7.48 -11.71 11.49
CA MET A 15 7.73 -10.39 10.91
C MET A 15 6.60 -9.98 9.96
N LEU A 16 6.12 -10.89 9.10
CA LEU A 16 4.98 -10.64 8.22
C LEU A 16 3.70 -10.37 9.02
N LEU A 17 3.44 -11.13 10.09
CA LEU A 17 2.30 -10.90 11.00
C LEU A 17 2.42 -9.54 11.70
N SER A 18 3.63 -9.17 12.13
CA SER A 18 3.87 -7.87 12.78
C SER A 18 3.64 -6.70 11.82
N LEU A 19 4.10 -6.82 10.57
CA LEU A 19 3.83 -5.84 9.52
C LEU A 19 2.34 -5.75 9.20
N HIS A 20 1.66 -6.88 9.10
CA HIS A 20 0.22 -6.96 8.84
C HIS A 20 -0.59 -6.30 9.96
N SER A 21 -0.27 -6.61 11.22
CA SER A 21 -0.88 -5.99 12.40
C SER A 21 -0.61 -4.48 12.47
N SER A 22 0.61 -4.05 12.17
CA SER A 22 0.98 -2.62 12.10
C SER A 22 0.20 -1.89 11.00
N LEU A 23 0.06 -2.51 9.83
CA LEU A 23 -0.73 -1.98 8.72
C LEU A 23 -2.18 -1.75 9.13
N LEU A 24 -2.83 -2.75 9.74
CA LEU A 24 -4.21 -2.65 10.21
C LEU A 24 -4.37 -1.59 11.30
N SER A 25 -3.44 -1.54 12.26
CA SER A 25 -3.46 -0.55 13.35
C SER A 25 -3.35 0.88 12.81
N ASN A 26 -2.48 1.10 11.82
CA ASN A 26 -2.36 2.40 11.17
C ASN A 26 -3.59 2.76 10.32
N GLN A 27 -4.25 1.80 9.69
CA GLN A 27 -5.52 2.05 8.99
C GLN A 27 -6.62 2.50 9.96
N ILE A 28 -6.79 1.79 11.08
CA ILE A 28 -7.78 2.15 12.12
C ILE A 28 -7.50 3.58 12.63
N ALA A 29 -6.25 3.86 12.99
CA ALA A 29 -5.87 5.18 13.48
C ALA A 29 -6.10 6.28 12.41
N LYS A 30 -5.82 5.99 11.13
CA LYS A 30 -6.08 6.92 10.03
C LYS A 30 -7.58 7.24 9.90
N ASP A 31 -8.44 6.23 10.00
CA ASP A 31 -9.89 6.40 9.91
C ASP A 31 -10.43 7.25 11.07
N GLU A 32 -9.93 7.04 12.29
CA GLU A 32 -10.26 7.87 13.45
C GLU A 32 -9.86 9.34 13.26
N ILE A 33 -8.66 9.58 12.72
CA ILE A 33 -8.20 10.94 12.41
C ILE A 33 -9.03 11.58 11.29
N GLU A 34 -9.45 10.83 10.27
CA GLU A 34 -10.29 11.35 9.19
C GLU A 34 -11.66 11.79 9.72
N LEU A 35 -12.27 11.01 10.61
CA LEU A 35 -13.51 11.40 11.30
C LEU A 35 -13.32 12.70 12.10
N ALA A 36 -12.22 12.81 12.85
CA ALA A 36 -11.90 14.03 13.58
C ALA A 36 -11.65 15.23 12.65
N ARG A 37 -10.99 15.02 11.50
CA ARG A 37 -10.74 16.05 10.47
C ARG A 37 -12.06 16.57 9.91
N GLN A 38 -12.97 15.67 9.51
CA GLN A 38 -14.29 16.03 8.98
C GLN A 38 -15.10 16.84 9.99
N SER A 39 -15.09 16.44 11.27
CA SER A 39 -15.78 17.15 12.35
C SER A 39 -15.22 18.57 12.56
N ASN A 40 -13.90 18.73 12.61
CA ASN A 40 -13.26 20.04 12.75
C ASN A 40 -13.52 20.94 11.52
N ALA A 41 -13.44 20.38 10.31
CA ALA A 41 -13.73 21.10 9.07
C ALA A 41 -15.19 21.57 9.00
N GLY A 42 -16.13 20.70 9.39
CA GLY A 42 -17.55 21.04 9.46
C GLY A 42 -17.83 22.16 10.47
N THR A 43 -17.16 22.13 11.62
CA THR A 43 -17.30 23.19 12.64
C THR A 43 -16.80 24.55 12.12
N LEU A 44 -15.65 24.57 11.43
CA LEU A 44 -15.14 25.80 10.82
C LEU A 44 -16.07 26.34 9.73
N ALA A 45 -16.61 25.46 8.88
CA ALA A 45 -17.55 25.85 7.83
C ALA A 45 -18.85 26.45 8.40
N MET A 46 -19.36 25.93 9.51
CA MET A 46 -20.56 26.46 10.17
C MET A 46 -20.37 27.83 10.80
N MET A 47 -19.13 28.20 11.16
CA MET A 47 -18.81 29.49 11.78
C MET A 47 -18.22 30.49 10.78
N ASP A 48 -18.15 30.13 9.49
CA ASP A 48 -17.65 31.02 8.45
C ASP A 48 -18.59 32.23 8.28
N GLY A 49 -18.02 33.43 8.26
CA GLY A 49 -18.77 34.69 8.19
C GLY A 49 -19.54 35.10 9.45
N ALA A 50 -19.46 34.34 10.55
CA ALA A 50 -20.07 34.73 11.82
C ALA A 50 -19.33 35.91 12.47
N LYS A 51 -20.07 36.80 13.16
CA LYS A 51 -19.44 37.77 14.07
C LYS A 51 -19.10 37.07 15.37
N LEU A 52 -17.82 36.93 15.64
CA LEU A 52 -17.30 36.21 16.79
C LEU A 52 -16.87 37.23 17.85
N ASP A 53 -17.12 36.89 19.12
CA ASP A 53 -16.43 37.55 20.23
C ASP A 53 -15.01 36.98 20.42
N ASP A 54 -14.24 37.56 21.32
CA ASP A 54 -12.85 37.15 21.57
C ASP A 54 -12.73 35.68 22.05
N GLN A 55 -13.73 35.18 22.78
CA GLN A 55 -13.74 33.81 23.27
C GLN A 55 -14.01 32.81 22.14
N ASP A 56 -14.99 33.12 21.28
CA ASP A 56 -15.32 32.31 20.12
C ASP A 56 -14.21 32.34 19.05
N GLY A 57 -13.55 33.49 18.87
CA GLY A 57 -12.36 33.61 18.03
C GLY A 57 -11.23 32.66 18.49
N THR A 58 -10.94 32.67 19.80
CA THR A 58 -9.92 31.78 20.39
C THR A 58 -10.30 30.30 20.22
N ARG A 59 -11.58 29.95 20.34
CA ARG A 59 -12.06 28.57 20.14
C ARG A 59 -11.88 28.13 18.69
N LEU A 60 -12.19 29.00 17.72
CA LEU A 60 -11.98 28.69 16.31
C LEU A 60 -10.52 28.52 15.94
N ASP A 61 -9.62 29.32 16.48
CA ASP A 61 -8.18 29.18 16.24
C ASP A 61 -7.63 27.83 16.73
N ARG A 62 -8.15 27.34 17.86
CA ARG A 62 -7.84 25.99 18.36
C ARG A 62 -8.35 24.91 17.40
N ILE A 63 -9.55 25.06 16.85
CA ILE A 63 -10.12 24.11 15.89
C ILE A 63 -9.32 24.12 14.58
N ARG A 64 -8.89 25.29 14.10
CA ARG A 64 -8.02 25.40 12.92
C ARG A 64 -6.68 24.70 13.12
N THR A 65 -6.07 24.87 14.29
CA THR A 65 -4.84 24.16 14.66
C THR A 65 -5.05 22.65 14.68
N LYS A 66 -6.17 22.17 15.25
CA LYS A 66 -6.52 20.75 15.25
C LYS A 66 -6.75 20.21 13.84
N LEU A 67 -7.42 20.96 12.97
CA LEU A 67 -7.63 20.55 11.58
C LEU A 67 -6.30 20.35 10.85
N GLN A 68 -5.38 21.32 10.96
CA GLN A 68 -4.05 21.21 10.37
C GLN A 68 -3.25 20.03 10.94
N ALA A 69 -3.37 19.77 12.24
CA ALA A 69 -2.74 18.61 12.87
C ALA A 69 -3.31 17.29 12.32
N ASN A 70 -4.63 17.20 12.13
CA ASN A 70 -5.27 16.02 11.55
C ASN A 70 -4.83 15.79 10.10
N GLU A 71 -4.75 16.84 9.28
CA GLU A 71 -4.30 16.74 7.89
C GLU A 71 -2.87 16.16 7.79
N ARG A 72 -1.94 16.67 8.62
CA ARG A 72 -0.57 16.15 8.70
C ARG A 72 -0.51 14.71 9.21
N ALA A 73 -1.38 14.36 10.16
CA ALA A 73 -1.47 13.00 10.69
C ALA A 73 -1.95 12.02 9.60
N LEU A 74 -2.93 12.40 8.77
CA LEU A 74 -3.38 11.58 7.64
C LEU A 74 -2.28 11.31 6.64
N GLU A 75 -1.51 12.34 6.26
CA GLU A 75 -0.34 12.19 5.38
C GLU A 75 0.69 11.24 6.00
N THR A 76 0.93 11.34 7.31
CA THR A 76 1.85 10.47 8.03
C THR A 76 1.37 9.01 8.00
N TYR A 77 0.09 8.76 8.29
CA TYR A 77 -0.46 7.41 8.25
C TYR A 77 -0.44 6.82 6.83
N ASP A 78 -0.71 7.63 5.80
CA ASP A 78 -0.56 7.21 4.40
C ASP A 78 0.84 6.69 4.10
N VAL A 79 1.87 7.38 4.58
CA VAL A 79 3.26 6.94 4.44
C VAL A 79 3.50 5.64 5.23
N LEU A 80 3.10 5.59 6.51
CA LEU A 80 3.34 4.42 7.37
C LEU A 80 2.68 3.15 6.83
N ILE A 81 1.43 3.25 6.38
CA ILE A 81 0.68 2.14 5.76
C ILE A 81 1.42 1.65 4.52
N ASN A 82 1.85 2.56 3.63
CA ASN A 82 2.56 2.18 2.41
C ASN A 82 3.96 1.62 2.67
N VAL A 83 4.65 2.07 3.72
CA VAL A 83 5.93 1.49 4.15
C VAL A 83 5.73 0.05 4.62
N ALA A 84 4.72 -0.21 5.47
CA ALA A 84 4.40 -1.56 5.92
C ALA A 84 4.02 -2.47 4.74
N ALA A 85 3.15 -2.00 3.85
CA ALA A 85 2.73 -2.73 2.67
C ALA A 85 3.91 -3.02 1.71
N GLY A 86 4.78 -2.03 1.48
CA GLY A 86 6.00 -2.19 0.68
C GLY A 86 6.96 -3.22 1.28
N GLY A 87 7.09 -3.23 2.62
CA GLY A 87 7.86 -4.24 3.35
C GLY A 87 7.33 -5.66 3.14
N MET A 88 6.01 -5.85 3.19
CA MET A 88 5.37 -7.14 2.90
C MET A 88 5.66 -7.61 1.46
N LEU A 89 5.53 -6.71 0.47
CA LEU A 89 5.83 -7.00 -0.93
C LEU A 89 7.32 -7.33 -1.15
N GLN A 90 8.22 -6.64 -0.45
CA GLN A 90 9.66 -6.91 -0.47
C GLN A 90 9.99 -8.31 0.06
N ILE A 91 9.41 -8.71 1.19
CA ILE A 91 9.59 -10.05 1.77
C ILE A 91 9.02 -11.11 0.83
N ALA A 92 7.81 -10.90 0.30
CA ALA A 92 7.18 -11.81 -0.65
C ALA A 92 8.05 -12.02 -1.89
N LYS A 93 8.56 -10.95 -2.51
CA LYS A 93 9.50 -11.03 -3.64
C LYS A 93 10.75 -11.82 -3.27
N GLN A 94 11.32 -11.59 -2.08
CA GLN A 94 12.54 -12.28 -1.63
C GLN A 94 12.31 -13.79 -1.52
N ILE A 95 11.22 -14.21 -0.89
CA ILE A 95 10.83 -15.63 -0.76
C ILE A 95 10.72 -16.29 -2.14
N ILE A 96 10.01 -15.65 -3.06
CA ILE A 96 9.83 -16.13 -4.44
C ILE A 96 11.18 -16.27 -5.14
N SER A 97 12.05 -15.26 -5.01
CA SER A 97 13.36 -15.28 -5.65
C SER A 97 14.30 -16.37 -5.08
N MET A 98 14.22 -16.66 -3.79
CA MET A 98 14.99 -17.73 -3.16
C MET A 98 14.59 -19.12 -3.67
N LYS A 99 13.30 -19.32 -3.98
CA LYS A 99 12.82 -20.60 -4.50
C LYS A 99 13.11 -20.77 -5.99
N ASN A 100 12.75 -19.76 -6.76
CA ASN A 100 12.56 -19.90 -8.20
C ASN A 100 13.67 -19.23 -9.01
N GLY A 101 14.44 -18.33 -8.41
CA GLY A 101 15.50 -17.57 -9.10
C GLY A 101 15.26 -16.06 -9.10
N PRO A 102 16.28 -15.28 -9.45
CA PRO A 102 16.26 -13.83 -9.30
C PRO A 102 15.43 -13.10 -10.36
N LYS A 103 14.98 -13.76 -11.44
CA LYS A 103 14.19 -13.13 -12.50
C LYS A 103 12.71 -13.42 -12.33
N LYS A 104 11.88 -12.44 -12.73
CA LYS A 104 10.42 -12.57 -12.68
C LYS A 104 9.92 -13.79 -13.47
N GLY A 105 10.53 -14.06 -14.63
CA GLY A 105 10.14 -15.19 -15.49
C GLY A 105 10.38 -16.56 -14.87
N ASP A 106 11.26 -16.66 -13.87
CA ASP A 106 11.64 -17.95 -13.27
C ASP A 106 10.57 -18.46 -12.29
N SER A 107 9.68 -17.59 -11.83
CA SER A 107 8.67 -17.90 -10.82
C SER A 107 7.32 -18.27 -11.44
N PRO A 108 6.55 -19.21 -10.84
CA PRO A 108 5.21 -19.53 -11.31
C PRO A 108 4.30 -18.31 -11.21
N GLN A 109 3.31 -18.22 -12.09
CA GLN A 109 2.39 -17.08 -12.14
C GLN A 109 1.53 -16.95 -10.87
N GLY A 110 1.16 -18.07 -10.25
CA GLY A 110 0.14 -18.13 -9.21
C GLY A 110 -1.27 -17.88 -9.76
N ARG A 111 -2.24 -17.61 -8.90
CA ARG A 111 -3.63 -17.34 -9.31
C ARG A 111 -3.74 -16.07 -10.16
N SER A 112 -4.75 -16.02 -11.03
CA SER A 112 -5.07 -14.82 -11.79
C SER A 112 -5.82 -13.81 -10.92
N ILE A 113 -5.43 -12.53 -11.03
CA ILE A 113 -5.96 -11.42 -10.23
C ILE A 113 -5.94 -10.18 -11.13
N ALA A 114 -7.05 -9.44 -11.22
CA ALA A 114 -7.12 -8.16 -11.95
C ALA A 114 -6.54 -8.19 -13.38
N GLY A 115 -6.85 -9.25 -14.16
CA GLY A 115 -6.32 -9.41 -15.52
C GLY A 115 -4.80 -9.61 -15.60
N THR A 116 -4.15 -9.91 -14.48
CA THR A 116 -2.74 -10.28 -14.37
C THR A 116 -2.60 -11.54 -13.50
N CYS A 117 -1.43 -11.77 -12.91
CA CYS A 117 -1.16 -12.88 -12.01
C CYS A 117 -0.52 -12.41 -10.71
N LEU A 118 -0.70 -13.21 -9.66
CA LEU A 118 -0.17 -13.01 -8.32
C LEU A 118 1.33 -12.60 -8.32
N ARG A 119 2.16 -13.37 -9.04
CA ARG A 119 3.60 -13.09 -9.15
C ARG A 119 3.88 -11.69 -9.70
N ASP A 120 3.18 -11.31 -10.75
CA ASP A 120 3.42 -10.03 -11.42
C ASP A 120 2.99 -8.86 -10.52
N LEU A 121 1.90 -8.99 -9.76
CA LEU A 121 1.48 -8.00 -8.77
C LEU A 121 2.51 -7.84 -7.66
N ILE A 122 3.04 -8.94 -7.11
CA ILE A 122 4.10 -8.89 -6.09
C ILE A 122 5.34 -8.18 -6.64
N TRP A 123 5.79 -8.59 -7.83
CA TRP A 123 7.03 -8.09 -8.42
C TRP A 123 6.95 -6.60 -8.78
N HIS A 124 5.91 -6.23 -9.52
CA HIS A 124 5.74 -4.87 -9.97
C HIS A 124 5.25 -3.95 -8.86
N GLY A 125 4.42 -4.45 -7.93
CA GLY A 125 4.01 -3.74 -6.74
C GLY A 125 5.21 -3.37 -5.87
N ARG A 126 6.12 -4.31 -5.61
CA ARG A 126 7.39 -4.02 -4.92
C ARG A 126 8.20 -2.95 -5.66
N ASN A 127 8.34 -3.08 -6.98
CA ASN A 127 9.14 -2.15 -7.77
C ASN A 127 8.54 -0.74 -7.78
N GLN A 128 7.21 -0.63 -7.87
CA GLN A 128 6.50 0.64 -7.79
C GLN A 128 6.68 1.26 -6.40
N ALA A 129 6.48 0.48 -5.33
CA ALA A 129 6.63 0.96 -3.96
C ALA A 129 8.04 1.51 -3.66
N MET A 130 9.08 0.99 -4.32
CA MET A 130 10.46 1.46 -4.16
C MET A 130 10.91 2.54 -5.13
N HIS A 131 10.24 2.69 -6.27
CA HIS A 131 10.71 3.56 -7.37
C HIS A 131 9.64 4.51 -7.89
N TYR A 132 8.57 4.74 -7.12
CA TYR A 132 7.45 5.61 -7.54
C TYR A 132 7.92 7.05 -7.83
N GLU A 133 8.95 7.56 -7.15
CA GLU A 133 9.49 8.91 -7.41
C GLU A 133 10.15 9.04 -8.78
N HIS A 134 10.64 7.92 -9.33
CA HIS A 134 11.23 7.83 -10.66
C HIS A 134 10.22 7.40 -11.72
N THR A 135 8.92 7.56 -11.46
CA THR A 135 7.86 7.23 -12.43
C THR A 135 8.05 8.04 -13.71
N ASN A 136 8.25 7.34 -14.82
CA ASN A 136 8.29 7.94 -16.15
C ASN A 136 7.28 7.25 -17.08
N ILE A 137 6.17 7.95 -17.34
CA ILE A 137 5.00 7.43 -18.06
C ILE A 137 5.18 7.53 -19.57
N ALA A 138 5.93 8.53 -20.03
CA ALA A 138 6.20 8.81 -21.43
C ALA A 138 7.67 9.22 -21.54
N PRO A 139 8.61 8.27 -21.44
CA PRO A 139 10.03 8.58 -21.53
C PRO A 139 10.35 9.20 -22.90
N PRO A 140 11.28 10.18 -22.97
CA PRO A 140 11.65 10.83 -24.23
C PRO A 140 12.15 9.85 -25.29
N THR A 141 12.74 8.73 -24.85
CA THR A 141 13.21 7.65 -25.70
C THR A 141 12.87 6.30 -25.06
N GLY A 142 12.42 5.36 -25.89
CA GLY A 142 12.10 3.99 -25.46
C GLY A 142 10.71 3.82 -24.87
N ASP A 143 10.52 2.67 -24.23
CA ASP A 143 9.25 2.26 -23.63
C ASP A 143 9.21 2.56 -22.13
N PRO A 144 8.02 2.88 -21.57
CA PRO A 144 7.84 2.96 -20.12
C PRO A 144 8.25 1.64 -19.45
N SER A 145 8.68 1.73 -18.19
CA SER A 145 9.02 0.54 -17.42
C SER A 145 7.84 -0.45 -17.36
N THR A 146 8.15 -1.74 -17.24
CA THR A 146 7.12 -2.79 -17.26
C THR A 146 6.14 -2.69 -16.09
N TRP A 147 6.57 -2.15 -14.94
CA TRP A 147 5.67 -1.86 -13.82
C TRP A 147 4.78 -0.65 -14.12
N VAL A 148 5.28 0.41 -14.77
CA VAL A 148 4.43 1.54 -15.20
C VAL A 148 3.31 1.06 -16.12
N LYS A 149 3.64 0.24 -17.13
CA LYS A 149 2.64 -0.35 -18.04
C LYS A 149 1.59 -1.19 -17.30
N MET A 150 2.00 -1.93 -16.26
CA MET A 150 1.05 -2.68 -15.42
C MET A 150 0.13 -1.73 -14.66
N PHE A 151 0.67 -0.72 -13.98
CA PHE A 151 -0.12 0.18 -13.14
C PHE A 151 -1.07 1.05 -13.98
N GLN A 152 -0.70 1.43 -15.20
CA GLN A 152 -1.63 2.04 -16.17
C GLN A 152 -2.82 1.13 -16.49
N LYS A 153 -2.58 -0.18 -16.70
CA LYS A 153 -3.65 -1.16 -16.94
C LYS A 153 -4.52 -1.35 -15.70
N LEU A 154 -3.92 -1.43 -14.52
CA LEU A 154 -4.65 -1.54 -13.26
C LEU A 154 -5.51 -0.29 -13.01
N ASN A 155 -5.00 0.91 -13.29
CA ASN A 155 -5.78 2.15 -13.14
C ASN A 155 -6.93 2.24 -14.14
N ALA A 156 -6.78 1.68 -15.34
CA ALA A 156 -7.88 1.57 -16.30
C ALA A 156 -9.01 0.65 -15.81
N GLN A 157 -8.69 -0.38 -15.01
CA GLN A 157 -9.67 -1.28 -14.40
C GLN A 157 -10.24 -0.76 -13.09
N TYR A 158 -9.43 -0.06 -12.30
CA TYR A 158 -9.79 0.55 -11.02
C TYR A 158 -9.47 2.06 -11.08
N PRO A 159 -10.37 2.87 -11.71
CA PRO A 159 -10.17 4.29 -11.81
C PRO A 159 -9.91 4.94 -10.46
N HIS A 160 -8.98 5.90 -10.42
CA HIS A 160 -8.58 6.67 -9.23
C HIS A 160 -7.83 5.90 -8.14
N ARG A 161 -7.60 4.59 -8.32
CA ARG A 161 -6.89 3.78 -7.33
C ARG A 161 -5.38 3.74 -7.58
N PHE A 162 -4.99 3.41 -8.80
CA PHE A 162 -3.59 3.25 -9.19
C PHE A 162 -3.09 4.51 -9.91
N LEU A 163 -3.22 5.67 -9.25
CA LEU A 163 -2.89 6.96 -9.83
C LEU A 163 -1.40 7.06 -10.15
N MET A 164 -1.11 7.14 -11.44
CA MET A 164 0.23 7.41 -11.97
C MET A 164 0.28 8.87 -12.40
N SER A 165 0.20 9.80 -11.45
CA SER A 165 0.31 11.24 -11.71
C SER A 165 1.05 11.95 -10.57
N PRO A 166 1.80 13.03 -10.84
CA PRO A 166 2.42 13.83 -9.79
C PRO A 166 1.38 14.43 -8.81
N PRO A 167 1.69 14.54 -7.51
CA PRO A 167 2.85 13.95 -6.85
C PRO A 167 2.73 12.42 -6.79
N TYR A 168 3.77 11.71 -7.26
CA TYR A 168 3.76 10.24 -7.27
C TYR A 168 3.80 9.70 -5.85
N LYS A 169 3.02 8.64 -5.61
CA LYS A 169 2.93 7.96 -4.32
C LYS A 169 3.11 6.47 -4.50
N SER A 170 3.54 5.79 -3.44
CA SER A 170 3.47 4.34 -3.38
C SER A 170 2.01 3.89 -3.47
N CYS A 171 1.76 2.85 -4.24
CA CYS A 171 0.47 2.17 -4.37
C CYS A 171 0.54 0.77 -3.72
N ALA A 172 1.46 0.59 -2.76
CA ALA A 172 1.72 -0.72 -2.15
C ALA A 172 0.47 -1.26 -1.44
N ILE A 173 -0.25 -0.41 -0.70
CA ILE A 173 -1.49 -0.81 -0.04
C ILE A 173 -2.56 -1.22 -1.05
N ASP A 174 -2.68 -0.51 -2.17
CA ASP A 174 -3.63 -0.85 -3.23
C ASP A 174 -3.31 -2.20 -3.87
N VAL A 175 -2.03 -2.53 -4.02
CA VAL A 175 -1.61 -3.86 -4.45
C VAL A 175 -2.02 -4.91 -3.43
N LEU A 176 -1.82 -4.67 -2.13
CA LEU A 176 -2.24 -5.61 -1.08
C LEU A 176 -3.76 -5.82 -1.07
N ASP A 177 -4.55 -4.78 -1.30
CA ASP A 177 -6.00 -4.87 -1.39
C ASP A 177 -6.43 -5.70 -2.60
N VAL A 178 -5.82 -5.49 -3.77
CA VAL A 178 -6.09 -6.29 -4.98
C VAL A 178 -5.67 -7.75 -4.78
N LEU A 179 -4.58 -7.99 -4.05
CA LEU A 179 -4.17 -9.32 -3.63
C LEU A 179 -5.10 -9.91 -2.56
N GLY A 180 -5.95 -9.12 -1.91
CA GLY A 180 -6.76 -9.58 -0.77
C GLY A 180 -5.92 -9.86 0.49
N TRP A 181 -4.70 -9.32 0.57
CA TRP A 181 -3.78 -9.53 1.69
C TRP A 181 -4.03 -8.56 2.85
N THR A 182 -4.57 -7.38 2.56
CA THR A 182 -4.77 -6.31 3.57
C THR A 182 -5.54 -6.80 4.78
N TYR A 183 -6.65 -7.52 4.59
CA TYR A 183 -7.49 -7.99 5.70
C TYR A 183 -7.39 -9.49 5.96
N SER A 184 -6.57 -10.21 5.18
CA SER A 184 -6.47 -11.66 5.28
C SER A 184 -5.00 -12.12 5.21
N TYR A 185 -4.41 -12.33 6.38
CA TYR A 185 -3.11 -12.95 6.48
C TYR A 185 -3.10 -14.37 5.91
N SER A 186 -4.19 -15.12 6.07
CA SER A 186 -4.31 -16.48 5.52
C SER A 186 -4.25 -16.49 3.99
N THR A 187 -4.82 -15.48 3.32
CA THR A 187 -4.71 -15.34 1.86
C THR A 187 -3.27 -15.10 1.45
N LEU A 188 -2.54 -14.23 2.16
CA LEU A 188 -1.10 -14.04 1.95
C LEU A 188 -0.35 -15.36 2.12
N GLU A 189 -0.60 -16.09 3.20
CA GLU A 189 0.09 -17.34 3.47
C GLU A 189 -0.16 -18.39 2.37
N GLN A 190 -1.42 -18.57 1.97
CA GLN A 190 -1.81 -19.49 0.91
C GLN A 190 -1.15 -19.12 -0.43
N ASP A 191 -1.17 -17.85 -0.79
CA ASP A 191 -0.54 -17.34 -2.02
C ASP A 191 0.97 -17.60 -2.01
N MET A 192 1.64 -17.32 -0.89
CA MET A 192 3.08 -17.55 -0.76
C MET A 192 3.43 -19.04 -0.82
N ARG A 193 2.67 -19.90 -0.13
CA ARG A 193 2.86 -21.36 -0.19
C ARG A 193 2.67 -21.91 -1.60
N SER A 194 1.64 -21.44 -2.31
CA SER A 194 1.39 -21.78 -3.71
C SER A 194 2.59 -21.44 -4.61
N LEU A 195 3.17 -20.25 -4.46
CA LEU A 195 4.29 -19.80 -5.29
C LEU A 195 5.62 -20.53 -5.02
N ILE A 196 5.81 -21.07 -3.81
CA ILE A 196 7.03 -21.81 -3.46
C ILE A 196 6.86 -23.33 -3.51
N GLY A 197 5.66 -23.81 -3.87
CA GLY A 197 5.32 -25.24 -3.92
C GLY A 197 5.36 -25.93 -2.56
N ALA A 198 5.03 -25.21 -1.49
CA ALA A 198 4.88 -25.80 -0.16
C ALA A 198 3.46 -26.36 -0.02
N THR A 199 3.32 -27.63 0.36
CA THR A 199 2.03 -28.20 0.73
C THR A 199 1.50 -27.52 1.99
N THR A 200 0.21 -27.20 2.00
CA THR A 200 -0.51 -26.83 3.22
C THR A 200 -0.41 -28.01 4.21
N PRO A 201 -0.08 -27.77 5.50
CA PRO A 201 -0.16 -28.82 6.51
C PRO A 201 -1.58 -29.38 6.66
#